data_AF-A0AAU9SJH3-F1
#
_entry.id   AF-A0AAU9SJH3-F1
#
_cell.length_a   1.000
_cell.length_b   1.000
_cell.length_c   1.000
_cell.angle_alpha   90.00
_cell.angle_beta   90.00
_cell.angle_gamma   90.00
#
_symmetry.space_group_name_H-M   'P 1'
#
loop_
_entity.id
_entity.type
_entity.pdbx_description
1 polymer ?
#
loop_
_entity_poly.entity_id
_entity_poly.type
_entity_poly.pdbx_seq_one_letter_code
_entity_poly.pdbx_strand_id
1 'polypeptide(L)' 'MDTQNNVAACKSACAAFNKEEYCCSGAHSTPETCSPTNFSMIFKKACPSAYSYAYDDETSTFTCAGANYSITFCPSS' A
#
# COMPACT_ATOMS: atom_id res chain seq x y z
N MET A 1 10.06 12.71 9.81
CA MET A 1 10.59 14.01 9.38
C MET A 1 12.06 13.84 9.05
N ASP A 2 12.58 14.58 8.08
CA ASP A 2 14.03 14.69 7.89
C ASP A 2 14.66 15.61 8.97
N THR A 3 15.96 15.86 8.86
CA THR A 3 16.70 16.75 9.78
C THR A 3 16.29 18.22 9.69
N GLN A 4 15.49 18.59 8.69
CA GLN A 4 14.99 19.95 8.42
C GLN A 4 13.49 20.08 8.72
N ASN A 5 12.89 19.08 9.37
CA ASN A 5 11.47 19.01 9.72
C ASN A 5 10.50 18.92 8.51
N ASN A 6 10.97 18.45 7.36
CA ASN A 6 10.11 18.14 6.21
C ASN A 6 9.58 16.70 6.29
N VAL A 7 8.42 16.47 5.66
CA VAL A 7 7.88 15.11 5.47
C VAL A 7 8.69 14.40 4.39
N ALA A 8 9.55 13.47 4.80
CA ALA A 8 10.39 12.68 3.89
C ALA A 8 9.75 11.34 3.43
N ALA A 9 8.77 10.84 4.18
CA ALA A 9 8.08 9.58 3.90
C ALA A 9 6.71 9.53 4.60
N CYS A 10 5.85 8.62 4.17
CA CYS A 10 4.54 8.37 4.78
C CYS A 10 4.45 6.90 5.23
N LYS A 11 4.10 6.66 6.51
CA LYS A 11 3.91 5.30 7.03
C LYS A 11 2.55 4.76 6.62
N SER A 12 2.48 3.47 6.32
CA SER A 12 1.20 2.75 6.27
C SER A 12 0.55 2.71 7.66
N ALA A 13 -0.75 2.48 7.72
CA ALA A 13 -1.47 2.32 9.00
C ALA A 13 -0.92 1.15 9.82
N CYS A 14 -0.56 0.04 9.18
CA CYS A 14 0.06 -1.10 9.87
C CYS A 14 1.38 -0.68 10.53
N ALA A 15 2.28 0.00 9.78
CA ALA A 15 3.57 0.44 10.32
C ALA A 15 3.46 1.54 11.39
N ALA A 16 2.34 2.28 11.42
CA ALA A 16 2.09 3.33 12.40
C ALA A 16 1.44 2.79 13.69
N PHE A 17 0.49 1.87 13.58
CA PHE A 17 -0.39 1.46 14.68
C PHE A 17 -0.25 0.00 15.10
N ASN A 18 0.29 -0.86 14.24
CA ASN A 18 0.50 -2.29 14.48
C ASN A 18 -0.74 -3.02 15.02
N LYS A 19 -1.91 -2.72 14.43
CA LYS A 19 -3.18 -3.38 14.77
C LYS A 19 -3.61 -4.36 13.69
N GLU A 20 -4.32 -5.41 14.11
CA GLU A 20 -4.75 -6.49 13.23
C GLU A 20 -5.55 -5.99 12.02
N GLU A 21 -6.45 -5.02 12.21
CA GLU A 21 -7.29 -4.45 11.16
C GLU A 21 -6.50 -3.67 10.09
N TYR A 22 -5.29 -3.20 10.41
CA TYR A 22 -4.43 -2.49 9.46
C TYR A 22 -3.35 -3.37 8.84
N CYS A 23 -2.96 -4.43 9.56
CA CYS A 23 -1.92 -5.35 9.14
C CYS A 23 -2.47 -6.62 8.47
N CYS A 24 -3.80 -6.80 8.48
CA CYS A 24 -4.47 -7.99 7.98
C CYS A 24 -3.92 -9.29 8.59
N SER A 25 -4.00 -9.36 9.92
CA SER A 25 -3.52 -10.50 10.71
C SER A 25 -4.57 -10.91 11.74
N GLY A 26 -4.36 -12.03 12.44
CA GLY A 26 -5.30 -12.50 13.47
C GLY A 26 -6.71 -12.68 12.93
N ALA A 27 -7.69 -11.98 13.52
CA ALA A 27 -9.09 -12.04 13.07
C ALA A 27 -9.32 -11.43 11.67
N HIS A 28 -8.34 -10.71 11.14
CA HIS A 28 -8.35 -10.05 9.84
C HIS A 28 -7.38 -10.71 8.85
N SER A 29 -7.04 -11.99 9.02
CA SER A 29 -6.02 -12.67 8.21
C SER A 29 -6.52 -13.18 6.85
N THR A 30 -7.68 -12.73 6.38
CA THR A 30 -8.22 -13.10 5.06
C THR A 30 -8.76 -11.86 4.34
N PRO A 31 -8.84 -11.88 3.00
CA PRO A 31 -9.42 -10.78 2.22
C PRO A 31 -10.84 -10.40 2.67
N GLU A 32 -11.66 -11.39 3.02
CA GLU A 32 -13.05 -11.19 3.46
C GLU A 32 -13.14 -10.51 4.82
N THR A 33 -12.10 -10.69 5.65
CA THR A 33 -12.07 -10.18 7.03
C THR A 33 -11.24 -8.90 7.18
N CYS A 34 -10.39 -8.56 6.22
CA CYS A 34 -9.61 -7.32 6.22
C CYS A 34 -10.09 -6.35 5.14
N SER A 35 -11.00 -5.44 5.52
CA SER A 35 -11.52 -4.43 4.59
C SER A 35 -10.59 -3.24 4.41
N PRO A 36 -10.67 -2.49 3.28
CA PRO A 36 -10.02 -1.21 3.12
C PRO A 36 -10.37 -0.24 4.26
N THR A 37 -9.42 0.60 4.64
CA THR A 37 -9.58 1.59 5.72
C THR A 37 -9.42 3.01 5.18
N ASN A 38 -9.84 4.02 5.94
CA ASN A 38 -9.60 5.41 5.58
C ASN A 38 -8.11 5.70 5.32
N PHE A 39 -7.20 4.99 5.98
CA PHE A 39 -5.77 5.13 5.75
C PHE A 39 -5.32 4.49 4.43
N SER A 40 -5.75 3.27 4.11
CA SER A 40 -5.37 2.63 2.84
C SER A 40 -5.93 3.41 1.65
N MET A 41 -7.14 3.96 1.76
CA MET A 41 -7.75 4.75 0.70
C MET A 41 -6.98 6.04 0.36
N ILE A 42 -6.23 6.62 1.30
CA ILE A 42 -5.33 7.75 1.01
C ILE A 42 -4.24 7.33 0.02
N PHE A 43 -3.59 6.19 0.26
CA PHE A 43 -2.56 5.65 -0.64
C PHE A 43 -3.15 5.23 -1.97
N LYS A 44 -4.33 4.58 -1.96
CA LYS A 44 -5.01 4.18 -3.20
C LYS A 44 -5.35 5.36 -4.09
N LYS A 45 -5.81 6.47 -3.52
CA LYS A 45 -6.12 7.69 -4.28
C LYS A 45 -4.86 8.34 -4.85
N ALA A 46 -3.75 8.33 -4.11
CA ALA A 46 -2.49 8.92 -4.56
C ALA A 46 -1.77 8.07 -5.62
N CYS A 47 -1.85 6.75 -5.51
CA CYS A 47 -1.21 5.79 -6.42
C CYS A 47 -2.18 4.64 -6.76
N PRO A 48 -3.12 4.84 -7.71
CA PRO A 48 -4.20 3.88 -7.97
C PRO A 48 -3.73 2.49 -8.44
N SER A 49 -2.58 2.43 -9.13
CA SER A 49 -1.95 1.20 -9.62
C SER A 49 -1.03 0.52 -8.60
N ALA A 50 -0.90 1.06 -7.39
CA ALA A 50 -0.08 0.46 -6.33
C ALA A 50 -0.98 -0.19 -5.28
N TYR A 51 -0.45 -1.24 -4.64
CA TYR A 51 -1.07 -1.84 -3.47
C TYR A 51 -1.15 -0.83 -2.31
N SER A 52 -2.36 -0.58 -1.83
CA SER A 52 -2.62 0.34 -0.73
C SER A 52 -2.78 -0.33 0.65
N TYR A 53 -3.07 -1.63 0.67
CA TYR A 53 -3.10 -2.51 1.85
C TYR A 53 -2.87 -3.97 1.41
N ALA A 54 -2.81 -4.91 2.37
CA ALA A 54 -2.33 -6.27 2.12
C ALA A 54 -3.14 -7.07 1.09
N TYR A 55 -4.45 -6.81 0.95
CA TYR A 55 -5.33 -7.54 0.02
C TYR A 55 -5.92 -6.63 -1.08
N ASP A 56 -5.17 -5.62 -1.51
CA ASP A 56 -5.57 -4.73 -2.62
C ASP A 56 -5.37 -5.36 -4.01
N ASP A 57 -5.82 -6.60 -4.22
CA ASP A 57 -5.42 -7.42 -5.36
C ASP A 57 -6.11 -7.03 -6.68
N GLU A 58 -7.43 -6.76 -6.68
CA GLU A 58 -8.22 -6.64 -7.92
C GLU A 58 -7.76 -5.53 -8.87
N THR A 59 -7.18 -4.46 -8.33
CA THR A 59 -6.73 -3.29 -9.10
C THR A 59 -5.23 -3.03 -9.02
N SER A 60 -4.48 -3.87 -8.30
CA SER A 60 -3.04 -3.68 -8.07
C SER A 60 -2.21 -4.90 -8.47
N THR A 61 -2.83 -6.03 -8.84
CA THR A 61 -2.11 -7.20 -9.36
C THR A 61 -1.86 -7.04 -10.85
N PHE A 62 -0.59 -7.02 -11.25
CA PHE A 62 -0.18 -6.98 -12.66
C PHE A 62 0.67 -8.20 -12.98
N THR A 63 0.31 -8.94 -14.05
CA THR A 63 1.05 -10.13 -14.49
C THR A 63 1.43 -10.00 -15.95
N CYS A 64 2.67 -10.39 -16.28
CA CYS A 64 3.17 -10.49 -17.65
C CYS A 64 4.01 -11.77 -17.81
N ALA A 65 3.84 -12.48 -18.93
CA ALA A 65 4.62 -13.67 -19.26
C ALA A 65 5.76 -13.33 -20.25
N GLY A 66 6.97 -13.83 -19.99
CA GLY A 66 8.12 -13.62 -20.88
C GLY A 66 8.64 -12.18 -20.96
N ALA A 67 8.45 -11.39 -19.89
CA ALA A 67 8.77 -9.96 -19.88
C ALA A 67 10.16 -9.65 -19.30
N ASN A 68 10.71 -8.52 -19.73
CA ASN A 68 11.77 -7.80 -19.02
C ASN A 68 11.16 -6.62 -18.26
N TYR A 69 11.81 -6.18 -17.19
CA TYR A 69 11.30 -5.12 -16.32
C TYR A 69 12.28 -3.95 -16.23
N SER A 70 11.75 -2.74 -16.14
CA SER A 70 12.49 -1.52 -15.84
C SER A 70 11.88 -0.87 -14.59
N ILE A 71 12.73 -0.54 -13.62
CA ILE A 71 12.32 0.16 -12.40
C ILE A 71 12.84 1.59 -12.48
N THR A 72 11.92 2.56 -12.44
CA THR A 72 12.22 3.98 -12.54
C THR A 72 11.79 4.69 -11.27
N PHE A 73 12.72 5.38 -10.62
CA PHE A 73 12.41 6.27 -9.49
C PHE A 73 12.01 7.64 -10.02
N CYS A 74 10.98 8.25 -9.42
CA CYS A 74 10.39 9.51 -9.86
C CYS A 74 9.95 9.47 -11.35
N PRO A 75 9.09 8.51 -11.75
CA PRO A 75 8.55 8.48 -13.11
C PRO A 75 7.65 9.70 -13.36
N SER A 76 7.54 10.12 -14.63
CA SER A 76 6.57 11.13 -15.05
C SER A 76 5.16 10.62 -14.76
N SER A 77 4.36 11.41 -14.05
CA SER A 77 2.95 11.13 -13.69
C SER A 77 1.98 11.26 -14.86
#